data_AF-A0A1F5YUZ4-F1
#
_entry.id   AF-A0A1F5YUZ4-F1
#
_cell.length_a   1.000
_cell.length_b   1.000
_cell.length_c   1.000
_cell.angle_alpha   90.00
_cell.angle_beta   90.00
_cell.angle_gamma   90.00
#
_symmetry.space_group_name_H-M   'P 1'
#
loop_
_entity.id
_entity.type
_entity.pdbx_description
1 polymer ?
#
loop_
_entity_poly.entity_id
_entity_poly.type
_entity_poly.pdbx_seq_one_letter_code
_entity_poly.pdbx_strand_id
1 'polypeptide(L)'
;MKIYFPHIPRRFSAKELNACLKLAILSALAVIILLNTVTERKNQNILGEQSSSNLRQIKEGQEENLRKELNYWLSFNNKFPDYNYSYLKIADLYFKLDQQEDGNKIMKKYQEVIVESDKTKLN
;
A
#
# COMPACT_ATOMS: atom_id res chain seq x y z
N MET A 1 -36.84 3.55 -78.37
CA MET A 1 -37.26 2.46 -77.46
C MET A 1 -36.89 2.89 -76.04
N LYS A 2 -37.86 3.21 -75.18
CA LYS A 2 -37.62 3.72 -73.81
C LYS A 2 -37.55 2.52 -72.85
N ILE A 3 -36.40 2.31 -72.22
CA ILE A 3 -36.21 1.25 -71.23
C ILE A 3 -36.75 1.78 -69.90
N TYR A 4 -37.81 1.16 -69.40
CA TYR A 4 -38.42 1.49 -68.12
C TYR A 4 -37.76 0.65 -67.03
N PHE A 5 -37.04 1.28 -66.11
CA PHE A 5 -36.47 0.62 -64.94
C PHE A 5 -37.51 0.59 -63.81
N PRO A 6 -37.76 -0.56 -63.16
CA PRO A 6 -38.70 -0.64 -62.05
C PRO A 6 -38.16 0.14 -60.85
N HIS A 7 -38.93 1.12 -60.38
CA HIS A 7 -38.65 1.83 -59.15
C HIS A 7 -38.82 0.86 -57.96
N ILE A 8 -37.70 0.39 -57.39
CA ILE A 8 -37.73 -0.39 -56.15
C ILE A 8 -38.19 0.55 -55.02
N PRO A 9 -39.35 0.30 -54.37
CA PRO A 9 -39.74 1.12 -53.24
C PRO A 9 -38.77 0.87 -52.09
N ARG A 10 -38.13 1.95 -51.63
CA ARG A 10 -37.24 1.93 -50.45
C ARG A 10 -38.09 1.65 -49.22
N ARG A 11 -38.24 0.37 -48.85
CA ARG A 11 -39.12 -0.08 -47.75
C ARG A 11 -38.67 0.35 -46.36
N PHE A 12 -37.46 0.87 -46.21
CA PHE A 12 -36.94 1.31 -44.92
C PHE A 12 -36.47 2.76 -44.99
N SER A 13 -37.14 3.61 -44.21
CA SER A 13 -36.68 4.96 -43.90
C SER A 13 -35.37 4.84 -43.12
N ALA A 14 -34.27 5.41 -43.64
CA ALA A 14 -32.97 5.37 -42.99
C ALA A 14 -32.96 5.97 -41.57
N LYS A 15 -34.00 6.78 -41.23
CA LYS A 15 -34.16 7.36 -39.90
C LYS A 15 -34.48 6.32 -38.82
N GLU A 16 -35.32 5.33 -39.12
CA GLU A 16 -35.74 4.31 -38.15
C GLU A 16 -34.64 3.27 -37.89
N LEU A 17 -33.90 2.91 -38.94
CA LEU A 17 -32.81 1.93 -38.86
C LEU A 17 -31.64 2.46 -38.01
N ASN A 18 -31.36 3.76 -38.09
CA ASN A 18 -30.34 4.42 -37.27
C ASN A 18 -30.71 4.48 -35.79
N ALA A 19 -32.00 4.63 -35.45
CA ALA A 19 -32.44 4.64 -34.06
C ALA A 19 -32.30 3.26 -33.42
N CYS A 20 -32.71 2.21 -34.13
CA CYS A 20 -32.61 0.82 -33.66
C CYS A 20 -31.14 0.37 -33.49
N LEU A 21 -30.28 0.72 -34.45
CA LEU A 21 -28.84 0.42 -34.37
C LEU A 21 -28.19 1.10 -33.15
N LYS A 22 -28.50 2.38 -32.89
CA LYS A 22 -27.97 3.11 -31.74
C LYS A 22 -28.39 2.47 -30.41
N LEU A 23 -29.64 2.02 -30.30
CA LEU A 23 -30.13 1.34 -29.11
C LEU A 23 -29.42 -0.01 -28.88
N ALA A 24 -29.18 -0.78 -29.95
CA ALA A 24 -28.44 -2.04 -29.86
C ALA A 24 -26.98 -1.85 -29.44
N ILE A 25 -26.32 -0.80 -29.92
CA ILE A 25 -24.95 -0.46 -29.51
C ILE A 25 -24.91 -0.06 -28.03
N LEU A 26 -25.88 0.76 -27.59
CA LEU A 26 -25.95 1.21 -26.20
C LEU A 26 -26.23 0.06 -25.22
N SER A 27 -27.10 -0.88 -25.58
CA SER A 27 -27.39 -2.04 -24.75
C SER A 27 -26.18 -2.98 -24.64
N ALA A 28 -25.45 -3.21 -25.74
CA ALA A 28 -24.22 -4.01 -25.73
C ALA A 28 -23.14 -3.39 -24.82
N LEU A 29 -22.94 -2.06 -24.90
CA LEU A 29 -22.01 -1.33 -24.04
C LEU A 29 -22.38 -1.41 -22.56
N ALA A 30 -23.66 -1.28 -22.23
CA ALA A 30 -24.15 -1.41 -20.86
C ALA A 30 -23.87 -2.82 -20.28
N VAL A 31 -24.06 -3.87 -21.08
CA VAL A 31 -23.77 -5.25 -20.69
C VAL A 31 -22.27 -5.45 -20.42
N ILE A 32 -21.39 -4.90 -21.26
CA ILE A 32 -19.93 -4.99 -21.06
C ILE A 32 -19.51 -4.32 -19.75
N ILE A 33 -20.05 -3.13 -19.47
CA ILE A 33 -19.76 -2.41 -18.22
C ILE A 33 -20.25 -3.20 -16.99
N LEU A 34 -21.46 -3.77 -17.07
CA LEU A 34 -22.01 -4.63 -16.01
C LEU A 34 -21.14 -5.88 -15.78
N LEU A 35 -20.68 -6.55 -16.85
CA LEU A 35 -19.81 -7.72 -16.73
C LEU A 35 -18.45 -7.36 -16.11
N ASN A 36 -17.86 -6.23 -16.49
CA ASN A 36 -16.59 -5.77 -15.91
C ASN A 36 -16.74 -5.46 -14.40
N THR A 37 -17.78 -4.73 -14.02
CA THR A 37 -18.00 -4.38 -12.59
C THR A 37 -18.34 -5.59 -11.71
N VAL A 38 -19.09 -6.57 -12.23
CA VAL A 38 -19.38 -7.83 -11.51
C VAL A 38 -18.11 -8.67 -11.34
N THR A 39 -17.24 -8.70 -12.35
CA THR A 39 -15.98 -9.45 -12.31
C THR A 39 -15.00 -8.81 -11.31
N GLU A 40 -14.90 -7.49 -11.25
CA GLU A 40 -14.10 -6.78 -10.25
C GLU A 40 -14.60 -7.06 -8.82
N ARG A 41 -15.92 -7.03 -8.57
CA ARG A 41 -16.47 -7.38 -7.26
C ARG A 41 -16.18 -8.83 -6.86
N LYS A 42 -16.23 -9.77 -7.81
CA LYS A 42 -15.92 -11.18 -7.53
C LYS A 42 -14.43 -11.40 -7.25
N ASN A 43 -13.54 -10.67 -7.92
CA ASN A 43 -12.10 -10.72 -7.64
C ASN A 43 -11.72 -10.07 -6.30
N GLN A 44 -12.39 -8.98 -5.90
CA GLN A 44 -12.13 -8.34 -4.61
C GLN A 44 -12.43 -9.26 -3.42
N ASN A 45 -13.44 -10.13 -3.52
CA ASN A 45 -13.79 -11.08 -2.46
C ASN A 45 -12.81 -12.26 -2.33
N ILE A 46 -11.94 -12.52 -3.31
CA ILE A 46 -11.01 -13.67 -3.28
C ILE A 46 -9.56 -13.20 -3.01
N LEU A 47 -9.20 -11.96 -3.37
CA LEU A 47 -7.85 -11.41 -3.16
C LEU A 47 -7.69 -10.57 -1.88
N GLY A 48 -8.76 -10.14 -1.22
CA GLY A 48 -8.69 -9.28 -0.02
C GLY A 48 -8.56 -10.00 1.33
N GLU A 49 -9.18 -11.17 1.49
CA GLU A 49 -9.27 -11.85 2.80
C GLU A 49 -8.05 -12.71 3.15
N GLN A 50 -7.40 -13.33 2.16
CA GLN A 50 -6.18 -14.13 2.42
C GLN A 50 -4.89 -13.30 2.44
N SER A 51 -4.87 -12.14 1.77
CA SER A 51 -3.69 -11.25 1.75
C SER A 51 -3.54 -10.49 3.07
N SER A 52 -4.63 -10.01 3.66
CA SER A 52 -4.60 -9.21 4.89
C SER A 52 -4.17 -10.00 6.13
N SER A 53 -4.53 -11.27 6.24
CA SER A 53 -4.14 -12.13 7.38
C SER A 53 -2.66 -12.49 7.34
N ASN A 54 -2.14 -12.89 6.18
CA ASN A 54 -0.71 -13.17 5.99
C ASN A 54 0.15 -11.91 6.18
N LEU A 55 -0.28 -10.76 5.65
CA LEU A 55 0.42 -9.48 5.84
C LEU A 55 0.41 -9.03 7.32
N ARG A 56 -0.69 -9.26 8.05
CA ARG A 56 -0.74 -9.02 9.50
C ARG A 56 0.21 -9.92 10.27
N GLN A 57 0.23 -11.23 10.00
CA GLN A 57 1.15 -12.16 10.64
C GLN A 57 2.62 -11.83 10.36
N ILE A 58 2.95 -11.43 9.13
CA ILE A 58 4.31 -10.98 8.78
C ILE A 58 4.67 -9.72 9.56
N LYS A 59 3.75 -8.74 9.66
CA LYS A 59 3.97 -7.50 10.40
C LYS A 59 4.12 -7.74 11.92
N GLU A 60 3.29 -8.62 12.48
CA GLU A 60 3.36 -9.04 13.88
C GLU A 60 4.69 -9.76 14.18
N GLY A 61 5.13 -10.67 13.31
CA GLY A 61 6.43 -11.33 13.46
C GLY A 61 7.62 -10.38 13.33
N GLN A 62 7.52 -9.36 12.48
CA GLN A 62 8.53 -8.31 12.38
C GLN A 62 8.60 -7.45 13.65
N GLU A 63 7.45 -7.06 14.19
CA GLU A 63 7.38 -6.30 15.45
C GLU A 63 7.96 -7.10 16.61
N GLU A 64 7.64 -8.40 16.71
CA GLU A 64 8.19 -9.29 17.74
C GLU A 64 9.72 -9.39 17.65
N ASN A 65 10.26 -9.52 16.44
CA ASN A 65 11.71 -9.57 16.22
C ASN A 65 12.39 -8.26 16.63
N LEU A 66 11.81 -7.11 16.27
CA LEU A 66 12.31 -5.80 16.69
C LEU A 66 12.29 -5.65 18.21
N ARG A 67 11.25 -6.16 18.90
CA ARG A 67 11.17 -6.16 20.37
C ARG A 67 12.23 -7.05 21.01
N LYS A 68 12.51 -8.23 20.44
CA LYS A 68 13.59 -9.11 20.91
C LYS A 68 14.95 -8.43 20.78
N GLU A 69 15.20 -7.80 19.63
CA GLU A 69 16.44 -7.06 19.39
C GLU A 69 16.58 -5.87 20.35
N LEU A 70 15.50 -5.12 20.57
CA LEU A 70 15.46 -4.02 21.55
C LEU A 70 15.82 -4.52 22.95
N ASN A 71 15.22 -5.61 23.41
CA ASN A 71 15.52 -6.19 24.72
C ASN A 71 16.97 -6.65 24.83
N TYR A 72 17.53 -7.23 23.78
CA TYR A 72 18.94 -7.59 23.72
C TYR A 72 19.82 -6.35 23.92
N TRP A 73 19.60 -5.28 23.14
CA TRP A 73 20.41 -4.07 23.24
C TRP A 73 20.25 -3.32 24.57
N LEU A 74 19.05 -3.31 25.16
CA LEU A 74 18.84 -2.78 26.50
C LEU A 74 19.66 -3.57 27.54
N SER A 75 19.65 -4.90 27.46
CA SER A 75 20.45 -5.75 28.34
C SER A 75 21.96 -5.58 28.11
N PHE A 76 22.37 -5.36 26.87
CA PHE A 76 23.76 -5.11 26.49
C PHE A 76 24.24 -3.76 27.04
N ASN A 77 23.45 -2.69 26.88
CA ASN A 77 23.78 -1.36 27.38
C ASN A 77 23.89 -1.35 28.92
N ASN A 78 23.05 -2.13 29.62
CA ASN A 78 23.17 -2.29 31.07
C ASN A 78 24.49 -2.95 31.51
N LYS A 79 25.05 -3.85 30.68
CA LYS A 79 26.35 -4.51 30.94
C LYS A 79 27.54 -3.65 30.52
N PHE A 80 27.38 -2.87 29.45
CA PHE A 80 28.44 -2.06 28.83
C PHE A 80 27.95 -0.63 28.59
N PRO A 81 27.77 0.17 29.65
CA PRO A 81 27.18 1.51 29.54
C PRO A 81 28.06 2.51 28.79
N ASP A 82 29.38 2.27 28.73
CA ASP A 82 30.36 3.12 28.03
C ASP A 82 30.36 2.91 26.51
N TYR A 83 29.62 1.90 26.02
CA TYR A 83 29.54 1.62 24.60
C TYR A 83 28.47 2.51 23.94
N ASN A 84 28.86 3.74 23.61
CA ASN A 84 27.96 4.80 23.11
C ASN A 84 27.11 4.40 21.91
N TYR A 85 27.58 3.49 21.06
CA TYR A 85 26.83 3.00 19.91
C TYR A 85 25.54 2.25 20.30
N SER A 86 25.49 1.66 21.48
CA SER A 86 24.29 0.96 21.97
C SER A 86 23.10 1.92 22.10
N TYR A 87 23.29 3.17 22.56
CA TYR A 87 22.23 4.17 22.62
C TYR A 87 21.66 4.49 21.24
N LEU A 88 22.51 4.64 20.22
CA LEU A 88 22.04 4.84 18.84
C LEU A 88 21.19 3.66 18.34
N LYS A 89 21.64 2.43 18.61
CA LYS A 89 20.91 1.22 18.22
C LYS A 89 19.56 1.11 18.92
N ILE A 90 19.51 1.41 20.22
CA ILE A 90 18.28 1.41 21.00
C ILE A 90 17.30 2.47 20.45
N ALA A 91 17.78 3.69 20.15
CA ALA A 91 16.94 4.75 19.58
C ALA A 91 16.36 4.37 18.21
N ASP A 92 17.18 3.82 17.31
CA ASP A 92 16.73 3.33 15.99
C ASP A 92 15.64 2.25 16.12
N LEU A 93 15.78 1.32 17.07
CA LEU A 93 14.78 0.29 17.33
C LEU A 93 13.47 0.87 17.88
N TYR A 94 13.53 1.87 18.76
CA TYR A 94 12.34 2.58 19.22
C TYR A 94 11.62 3.29 18.08
N PHE A 95 12.33 3.92 17.14
CA PHE A 95 11.71 4.55 15.98
C PHE A 95 11.06 3.55 15.03
N LYS A 96 11.67 2.38 14.82
CA LYS A 96 11.09 1.29 14.01
C LYS A 96 9.83 0.68 14.64
N LEU A 97 9.69 0.77 15.96
CA LEU A 97 8.51 0.33 16.72
C LEU A 97 7.45 1.43 16.90
N ASP A 98 7.60 2.56 16.21
CA ASP A 98 6.72 3.74 16.32
C ASP A 98 6.66 4.36 17.74
N GLN A 99 7.68 4.10 18.56
CA GLN A 99 7.83 4.63 19.92
C GLN A 99 8.71 5.88 19.92
N GLN A 100 8.23 6.94 19.24
CA GLN A 100 9.03 8.15 19.01
C GLN A 100 9.50 8.84 20.30
N GLU A 101 8.66 8.91 21.33
CA GLU A 101 9.03 9.54 22.60
C GLU A 101 10.24 8.88 23.25
N ASP A 102 10.25 7.55 23.30
CA ASP A 102 11.33 6.79 23.93
C ASP A 102 12.60 6.82 23.08
N GLY A 103 12.46 6.76 21.75
CA GLY A 103 13.59 6.97 20.84
C GLY A 103 14.26 8.34 21.04
N ASN A 104 13.46 9.40 21.18
CA ASN A 104 13.96 10.76 21.42
C ASN A 104 14.64 10.89 22.80
N LYS A 105 14.10 10.27 23.85
CA LYS A 105 14.73 10.25 25.18
C LYS A 105 16.12 9.60 25.13
N ILE A 106 16.26 8.48 24.42
CA ILE A 106 17.55 7.78 24.28
C ILE A 106 18.52 8.59 23.43
N MET A 107 18.05 9.22 22.35
CA MET A 107 18.90 10.07 21.51
C MET A 107 19.45 11.28 22.28
N LYS A 108 18.64 11.87 23.17
CA LYS A 108 19.10 12.94 24.06
C LYS A 108 20.22 12.47 25.00
N LYS A 109 20.07 11.29 25.61
CA LYS A 109 21.14 10.69 26.43
C LYS A 109 22.42 10.46 25.64
N TYR A 110 22.31 9.95 24.41
CA TYR A 110 23.47 9.76 23.53
C TYR A 110 24.23 11.08 23.28
N GLN A 111 23.50 12.18 23.04
CA GLN A 111 24.10 13.51 22.86
C GLN A 111 24.82 13.98 24.13
N GLU A 112 24.22 13.79 25.31
CA GLU A 112 24.84 14.13 26.60
C GLU A 112 26.16 13.39 26.81
N VAL A 113 26.19 12.08 26.54
CA VAL A 113 27.38 11.22 26.71
C VAL A 113 28.50 11.60 25.74
N ILE A 114 28.21 11.93 24.47
CA ILE A 114 29.25 12.37 23.53
C ILE A 114 29.86 13.70 23.98
N VAL A 115 29.02 14.65 24.37
CA VAL A 115 29.47 15.98 24.82
C VAL A 115 30.37 15.87 26.04
N GLU A 116 30.12 14.93 26.95
CA GLU A 116 31.02 14.63 28.06
C GLU A 116 32.33 13.98 27.61
N SER A 117 32.26 13.01 26.69
CA SER A 117 33.44 12.30 26.17
C SER A 117 34.44 13.22 25.47
N ASP A 118 33.94 14.25 24.77
CA ASP A 118 34.79 15.24 24.09
C ASP A 118 35.46 16.19 25.08
N LYS A 119 34.78 16.56 26.18
CA LYS A 119 35.39 17.39 27.23
C LYS A 119 36.55 16.69 27.95
N THR A 120 36.46 15.37 28.15
CA THR A 120 37.53 14.58 28.78
C THR A 120 38.78 14.38 27.91
N LYS A 121 38.70 14.57 26.59
CA LYS A 121 39.86 14.45 25.68
C LYS A 121 40.69 15.74 25.56
N LEU A 122 40.19 16.84 26.11
CA LEU A 122 40.80 18.18 26.03
C LEU A 122 41.58 18.57 27.30
N ASN A 123 41.64 17.70 28.31
CA ASN A 123 42.47 17.83 29.51
C ASN A 123 43.60 16.79 29.47
#